data_AF-J0X2X1-F1
#
_entry.id   AF-J0X2X1-F1
#
_cell.length_a   1.000
_cell.length_b   1.000
_cell.length_c   1.000
_cell.angle_alpha   90.00
_cell.angle_beta   90.00
_cell.angle_gamma   90.00
#
_symmetry.space_group_name_H-M   'P 1'
#
loop_
_entity.id
_entity.type
_entity.pdbx_description
1 polymer ?
#
loop_
_entity_poly.entity_id
_entity_poly.type
_entity_poly.pdbx_seq_one_letter_code
_entity_poly.pdbx_strand_id
1 'polypeptide(L)'
;MSPKTCPTPRIPQDQRNPREIESRLATGEIRRVRRSTYIPASPDAPDFTTHRTIREVLLRVVRTERLDGVVALETAALLHGGRALYEPAAVHLIVGWNAAGLRRASRRRPPNRPASRALGPRDRRRALGARPFIRHRYDLADSDIVELDGLRVTSLERTAEDCARFLPPNRALAVVDSLFAIAAGAGDRP
;
A
#
# COMPACT_ATOMS: atom_id res chain seq x y z
N MET A 1 14.71 27.32 10.92
CA MET A 1 15.20 26.18 11.72
C MET A 1 14.47 24.93 11.23
N SER A 2 15.12 24.11 10.39
CA SER A 2 14.50 22.89 9.84
C SER A 2 14.42 21.80 10.92
N PRO A 3 13.28 21.11 11.11
CA PRO A 3 13.22 20.01 12.06
C PRO A 3 14.05 18.85 11.51
N LYS A 4 15.06 18.44 12.27
CA LYS A 4 15.87 17.25 12.01
C LYS A 4 14.95 16.03 12.13
N THR A 5 14.55 15.46 10.99
CA THR A 5 13.89 14.16 10.93
C THR A 5 14.88 13.11 11.38
N CYS A 6 14.70 12.62 12.61
CA CYS A 6 15.46 11.50 13.14
C CYS A 6 15.10 10.25 12.31
N PRO A 7 16.06 9.59 11.64
CA PRO A 7 15.76 8.40 10.87
C PRO A 7 15.34 7.29 11.82
N THR A 8 14.05 6.92 11.79
CA THR A 8 13.57 5.75 12.54
C THR A 8 14.38 4.52 12.09
N PRO A 9 14.99 3.74 13.00
CA PRO A 9 15.85 2.63 12.64
C PRO A 9 15.05 1.59 11.83
N ARG A 10 15.32 1.57 10.52
CA ARG A 10 14.69 0.67 9.55
C ARG A 10 15.50 -0.63 9.51
N ILE A 11 15.13 -1.57 10.36
CA ILE A 11 15.77 -2.90 10.41
C ILE A 11 15.49 -3.63 9.09
N PRO A 12 16.52 -4.13 8.37
CA PRO A 12 16.36 -4.95 7.17
C PRO A 12 15.50 -6.19 7.45
N GLN A 13 14.53 -6.49 6.59
CA GLN A 13 13.60 -7.63 6.77
C GLN A 13 14.28 -9.01 6.62
N ASP A 14 15.53 -9.05 6.15
CA ASP A 14 16.15 -10.23 5.56
C ASP A 14 17.00 -11.09 6.53
N GLN A 15 17.14 -10.70 7.81
CA GLN A 15 18.07 -11.36 8.75
C GLN A 15 17.50 -11.65 10.15
N ARG A 16 16.18 -11.80 10.32
CA ARG A 16 15.61 -12.06 11.66
C ARG A 16 15.42 -13.55 11.95
N ASN A 17 15.90 -13.98 13.12
CA ASN A 17 15.63 -15.30 13.69
C ASN A 17 14.10 -15.47 13.92
N PRO A 18 13.47 -16.56 13.47
CA PRO A 18 12.04 -16.80 13.68
C PRO A 18 11.58 -16.66 15.15
N ARG A 19 12.40 -17.13 16.11
CA ARG A 19 12.09 -17.03 17.54
C ARG A 19 12.04 -15.58 18.04
N GLU A 20 12.93 -14.73 17.54
CA GLU A 20 12.95 -13.32 17.88
C GLU A 20 11.70 -12.60 17.34
N ILE A 21 11.29 -12.91 16.11
CA ILE A 21 10.05 -12.36 15.54
C ILE A 21 8.84 -12.78 16.37
N GLU A 22 8.75 -14.06 16.76
CA GLU A 22 7.65 -14.56 17.58
C GLU A 22 7.61 -13.88 18.95
N SER A 23 8.76 -13.73 19.61
CA SER A 23 8.87 -13.02 20.88
C SER A 23 8.39 -11.57 20.75
N ARG A 24 8.85 -10.83 19.74
CA ARG A 24 8.49 -9.42 19.55
C ARG A 24 7.03 -9.20 19.13
N LEU A 25 6.44 -10.19 18.45
CA LEU A 25 5.00 -10.19 18.18
C LEU A 25 4.21 -10.44 19.47
N ALA A 26 4.69 -11.32 20.35
CA ALA A 26 4.04 -11.64 21.62
C ALA A 26 4.13 -10.47 22.61
N THR A 27 5.27 -9.76 22.68
CA THR A 27 5.44 -8.56 23.51
C THR A 27 4.72 -7.33 22.95
N GLY A 28 4.22 -7.41 21.71
CA GLY A 28 3.55 -6.30 21.05
C GLY A 28 4.50 -5.21 20.57
N GLU A 29 5.83 -5.42 20.57
CA GLU A 29 6.80 -4.45 20.03
C GLU A 29 6.69 -4.26 18.51
N ILE A 30 6.25 -5.30 17.81
CA ILE A 30 6.05 -5.25 16.37
C ILE A 30 4.65 -5.70 16.02
N ARG A 31 4.11 -5.09 14.97
CA ARG A 31 2.85 -5.49 14.34
C ARG A 31 3.10 -6.07 12.97
N ARG A 32 2.43 -7.18 12.67
CA ARG A 32 2.46 -7.79 11.35
C ARG A 32 1.54 -7.06 10.38
N VAL A 33 2.07 -6.58 9.26
CA VAL A 33 1.30 -5.94 8.18
C VAL A 33 0.85 -6.98 7.16
N ARG A 34 1.79 -7.80 6.69
CA ARG A 34 1.55 -8.98 5.85
C ARG A 34 2.49 -10.10 6.25
N ARG A 35 2.50 -11.20 5.50
CA ARG A 35 3.48 -12.26 5.71
C ARG A 35 4.91 -11.74 5.53
N SER A 36 5.77 -12.04 6.51
CA SER A 36 7.18 -11.65 6.54
C SER A 36 7.43 -10.14 6.50
N THR A 37 6.40 -9.32 6.74
CA THR A 37 6.49 -7.86 6.72
C THR A 37 5.89 -7.32 8.01
N TYR A 38 6.73 -6.63 8.77
CA TYR A 38 6.43 -6.14 10.11
C TYR A 38 6.78 -4.66 10.20
N ILE A 39 6.06 -3.95 11.06
CA ILE A 39 6.35 -2.58 11.46
C ILE A 39 6.50 -2.53 12.98
N PRO A 40 7.22 -1.55 13.55
CA PRO A 40 7.13 -1.25 14.97
C PRO A 40 5.66 -1.03 15.37
N ALA A 41 5.26 -1.58 16.50
CA ALA A 41 3.99 -1.21 17.08
C ALA A 41 4.13 0.18 17.71
N SER A 42 3.15 1.04 17.45
CA SER A 42 2.98 2.29 18.14
C SER A 42 1.48 2.45 18.38
N PRO A 43 0.96 1.87 19.48
CA PRO A 43 -0.48 1.82 19.74
C PRO A 43 -1.08 3.22 19.89
N ASP A 44 -0.29 4.18 20.36
CA ASP A 44 -0.69 5.57 20.57
C ASP A 44 -0.46 6.47 19.33
N ALA A 45 0.13 5.93 18.25
CA ALA A 45 0.33 6.71 17.04
C ALA A 45 -1.01 6.98 16.34
N PRO A 46 -1.24 8.21 15.85
CA PRO A 46 -2.39 8.51 15.02
C PRO A 46 -2.48 7.57 13.81
N ASP A 47 -3.71 7.25 13.39
CA ASP A 47 -3.98 6.33 12.27
C ASP A 47 -3.25 6.74 10.99
N PHE A 48 -3.17 8.04 10.67
CA PHE A 48 -2.48 8.53 9.48
C PHE A 48 -0.97 8.24 9.51
N THR A 49 -0.30 8.39 10.65
CA THR A 49 1.13 8.06 10.79
C THR A 49 1.35 6.56 10.57
N THR A 50 0.44 5.76 11.13
CA THR A 50 0.47 4.32 11.01
C THR A 50 0.23 3.87 9.55
N HIS A 51 -0.74 4.44 8.86
CA HIS A 51 -1.03 4.15 7.46
C HIS A 51 0.12 4.56 6.53
N ARG A 52 0.72 5.73 6.76
CA ARG A 52 1.93 6.17 6.03
C ARG A 52 3.07 5.17 6.17
N THR A 53 3.36 4.77 7.41
CA THR A 53 4.41 3.78 7.71
C THR A 53 4.13 2.44 7.02
N ILE A 54 2.88 1.97 7.06
CA ILE A 54 2.45 0.77 6.33
C ILE A 54 2.70 0.94 4.83
N ARG A 55 2.22 2.02 4.21
CA ARG A 55 2.38 2.27 2.78
C ARG A 55 3.84 2.27 2.37
N GLU A 56 4.71 2.99 3.07
CA GLU A 56 6.15 3.04 2.77
C GLU A 56 6.80 1.65 2.81
N VAL A 57 6.44 0.83 3.79
CA VAL A 57 6.95 -0.55 3.90
C VAL A 57 6.41 -1.42 2.77
N LEU A 58 5.14 -1.24 2.37
CA LEU A 58 4.56 -1.97 1.25
C LEU A 58 5.16 -1.57 -0.10
N LEU A 59 5.41 -0.29 -0.34
CA LEU A 59 6.11 0.19 -1.54
C LEU A 59 7.53 -0.35 -1.62
N ARG A 60 8.25 -0.40 -0.48
CA ARG A 60 9.54 -1.08 -0.42
C ARG A 60 9.43 -2.54 -0.82
N VAL A 61 8.43 -3.26 -0.30
CA VAL A 61 8.17 -4.66 -0.65
C VAL A 61 7.88 -4.83 -2.14
N VAL A 62 7.08 -3.95 -2.75
CA VAL A 62 6.83 -3.97 -4.21
C VAL A 62 8.15 -3.88 -4.97
N ARG A 63 9.01 -2.93 -4.58
CA ARG A 63 10.33 -2.71 -5.20
C ARG A 63 11.28 -3.89 -5.00
N THR A 64 11.44 -4.38 -3.76
CA THR A 64 12.46 -5.39 -3.43
C THR A 64 12.04 -6.80 -3.79
N GLU A 65 10.75 -7.15 -3.66
CA GLU A 65 10.23 -8.46 -4.06
C GLU A 65 9.87 -8.52 -5.56
N ARG A 66 10.06 -7.42 -6.31
CA ARG A 66 9.69 -7.26 -7.73
C ARG A 66 8.28 -7.78 -8.00
N LEU A 67 7.33 -7.30 -7.20
CA LEU A 67 5.95 -7.75 -7.33
C LEU A 67 5.40 -7.32 -8.68
N ASP A 68 4.93 -8.30 -9.45
CA ASP A 68 4.29 -8.06 -10.74
C ASP A 68 2.96 -7.32 -10.52
N GLY A 69 2.94 -6.04 -10.93
CA GLY A 69 1.82 -5.11 -10.81
C GLY A 69 2.23 -3.65 -10.97
N VAL A 70 1.27 -2.83 -11.38
CA VAL A 70 1.41 -1.36 -11.53
C VAL A 70 0.70 -0.70 -10.36
N VAL A 71 1.39 0.18 -9.62
CA VAL A 71 0.82 0.94 -8.51
C VAL A 71 -0.23 1.92 -9.04
N ALA A 72 -1.40 1.96 -8.41
CA ALA A 72 -2.55 2.73 -8.88
C ALA A 72 -3.30 3.43 -7.73
N LEU A 73 -4.33 4.20 -8.10
CA LEU A 73 -5.21 4.96 -7.20
C LEU A 73 -4.47 5.93 -6.28
N GLU A 74 -4.96 6.14 -5.06
CA GLU A 74 -4.44 7.14 -4.12
C GLU A 74 -2.94 7.00 -3.87
N THR A 75 -2.38 5.79 -3.91
CA THR A 75 -0.92 5.62 -3.75
C THR A 75 -0.16 6.10 -4.98
N ALA A 76 -0.66 5.87 -6.19
CA ALA A 76 -0.07 6.44 -7.41
C ALA A 76 -0.19 7.96 -7.42
N ALA A 77 -1.34 8.51 -7.01
CA ALA A 77 -1.54 9.94 -6.93
C ALA A 77 -0.51 10.62 -6.02
N LEU A 78 -0.23 10.01 -4.87
CA LEU A 78 0.81 10.51 -3.95
C LEU A 78 2.23 10.40 -4.53
N LEU A 79 2.52 9.40 -5.36
CA LEU A 79 3.81 9.26 -6.05
C LEU A 79 4.00 10.32 -7.14
N HIS A 80 2.91 10.76 -7.77
CA HIS A 80 2.89 11.92 -8.69
C HIS A 80 3.00 13.28 -7.98
N GLY A 81 3.08 13.31 -6.64
CA GLY A 81 3.09 14.53 -5.85
C GLY A 81 1.70 15.08 -5.48
N GLY A 82 0.63 14.37 -5.88
CA GLY A 82 -0.75 14.73 -5.56
C GLY A 82 -1.09 14.61 -4.09
N ARG A 83 -2.36 14.86 -3.76
CA ARG A 83 -2.91 14.77 -2.41
C ARG A 83 -4.04 13.75 -2.36
N ALA A 84 -4.25 13.18 -1.18
CA ALA A 84 -5.41 12.34 -0.91
C ALA A 84 -6.13 12.88 0.33
N LEU A 85 -7.46 12.75 0.33
CA LEU A 85 -8.30 13.23 1.44
C LEU A 85 -7.94 12.53 2.77
N TYR A 86 -7.52 11.27 2.69
CA TYR A 86 -7.06 10.48 3.84
C TYR A 86 -5.76 9.77 3.48
N GLU A 87 -4.97 9.42 4.49
CA GLU A 87 -3.78 8.59 4.28
C GLU A 87 -4.20 7.15 3.87
N PRO A 88 -3.84 6.69 2.66
CA PRO A 88 -4.24 5.37 2.18
C PRO A 88 -3.67 4.23 3.04
N ALA A 89 -4.57 3.39 3.56
CA ALA A 89 -4.22 2.25 4.42
C ALA A 89 -3.72 1.02 3.63
N ALA A 90 -3.95 0.99 2.32
CA ALA A 90 -3.60 -0.11 1.43
C ALA A 90 -2.96 0.42 0.15
N VAL A 91 -2.12 -0.42 -0.46
CA VAL A 91 -1.55 -0.16 -1.79
C VAL A 91 -2.38 -0.90 -2.82
N HIS A 92 -2.88 -0.16 -3.81
CA HIS A 92 -3.61 -0.71 -4.94
C HIS A 92 -2.66 -1.04 -6.08
N LEU A 93 -2.80 -2.25 -6.63
CA LEU A 93 -2.03 -2.74 -7.75
C LEU A 93 -2.96 -3.15 -8.88
N ILE A 94 -2.70 -2.69 -10.10
CA ILE A 94 -3.27 -3.25 -11.32
C ILE A 94 -2.37 -4.40 -11.74
N VAL A 95 -2.97 -5.56 -11.97
CA VAL A 95 -2.26 -6.77 -12.37
C VAL A 95 -2.95 -7.38 -13.58
N GLY A 96 -2.17 -7.85 -14.55
CA GLY A 96 -2.71 -8.55 -15.71
C GLY A 96 -3.41 -9.86 -15.34
N TRP A 97 -4.24 -10.38 -16.24
CA TRP A 97 -4.98 -11.63 -16.03
C TRP A 97 -4.08 -12.84 -15.74
N ASN A 98 -2.86 -12.83 -16.29
CA ASN A 98 -1.84 -13.86 -16.12
C ASN A 98 -0.76 -13.51 -15.09
N ALA A 99 -0.93 -12.41 -14.34
CA ALA A 99 0.03 -12.04 -13.31
C ALA A 99 0.06 -13.13 -12.22
N ALA A 100 1.11 -13.96 -12.26
CA ALA A 100 1.47 -14.85 -11.17
C ALA A 100 1.89 -14.05 -9.91
N GLY A 101 2.00 -12.72 -10.04
CA GLY A 101 2.43 -11.73 -9.06
C GLY A 101 1.78 -11.88 -7.69
N LEU A 102 2.58 -12.42 -6.76
CA LEU A 102 2.31 -12.79 -5.36
C LEU A 102 1.88 -14.23 -5.09
N ARG A 103 2.03 -15.17 -6.03
CA ARG A 103 2.14 -16.58 -5.65
C ARG A 103 3.53 -16.82 -5.02
N ARG A 104 3.65 -16.62 -3.71
CA ARG A 104 4.81 -17.12 -2.94
C ARG A 104 4.42 -18.37 -2.16
N ALA A 105 5.37 -19.33 -2.14
CA ALA A 105 5.25 -20.68 -1.62
C ALA A 105 4.42 -20.78 -0.33
N SER A 106 3.46 -21.71 -0.34
CA SER A 106 2.66 -22.10 0.82
C SER A 106 3.55 -22.29 2.04
N ARG A 107 3.45 -21.41 3.06
CA ARG A 107 3.73 -21.86 4.43
C ARG A 107 2.41 -22.30 5.02
N ARG A 108 2.45 -23.40 5.78
CA ARG A 108 1.30 -23.94 6.51
C ARG A 108 0.49 -22.81 7.09
N ARG A 109 -0.78 -22.76 6.69
CA ARG A 109 -1.80 -21.94 7.32
C ARG A 109 -1.78 -22.29 8.82
N PRO A 110 -1.76 -21.30 9.74
CA PRO A 110 -1.94 -21.60 11.15
C PRO A 110 -3.22 -22.43 11.32
N PRO A 111 -3.18 -23.56 12.05
CA PRO A 111 -4.32 -24.49 12.11
C PRO A 111 -5.62 -23.80 12.54
N ASN A 112 -5.52 -22.77 13.40
CA ASN A 112 -6.67 -22.07 13.96
C ASN A 112 -7.11 -20.83 13.17
N ARG A 113 -6.56 -20.55 11.97
CA ARG A 113 -7.01 -19.39 11.16
C ARG A 113 -8.16 -19.81 10.25
N PRO A 114 -9.43 -19.44 10.51
CA PRO A 114 -10.56 -19.82 9.66
C PRO A 114 -10.36 -19.31 8.23
N ALA A 115 -10.76 -20.12 7.24
CA ALA A 115 -10.80 -19.70 5.84
C ALA A 115 -11.64 -18.43 5.68
N SER A 116 -11.30 -17.54 4.74
CA SER A 116 -12.07 -16.31 4.52
C SER A 116 -13.55 -16.62 4.20
N ARG A 117 -13.80 -17.79 3.60
CA ARG A 117 -15.14 -18.36 3.32
C ARG A 117 -15.87 -18.91 4.54
N ALA A 118 -15.16 -19.17 5.63
CA ALA A 118 -15.71 -19.66 6.90
C ALA A 118 -15.99 -18.51 7.89
N LEU A 119 -15.67 -17.27 7.52
CA LEU A 119 -15.98 -16.07 8.33
C LEU A 119 -17.42 -15.62 8.07
N GLY A 120 -18.09 -15.12 9.10
CA GLY A 120 -19.36 -14.42 8.95
C GLY A 120 -19.23 -13.15 8.08
N PRO A 121 -20.34 -12.62 7.52
CA PRO A 121 -20.29 -11.49 6.58
C PRO A 121 -19.53 -10.26 7.10
N ARG A 122 -19.72 -9.91 8.39
CA ARG A 122 -19.05 -8.79 9.04
C ARG A 122 -17.54 -9.00 9.16
N ASP A 123 -17.12 -10.16 9.66
CA ASP A 123 -15.70 -10.50 9.82
C ASP A 123 -14.99 -10.65 8.48
N ARG A 124 -15.69 -11.19 7.48
CA ARG A 124 -15.20 -11.24 6.10
C ARG A 124 -14.97 -9.83 5.55
N ARG A 125 -15.93 -8.90 5.73
CA ARG A 125 -15.76 -7.50 5.31
C ARG A 125 -14.57 -6.84 6.00
N ARG A 126 -14.46 -7.01 7.33
CA ARG A 126 -13.33 -6.49 8.12
C ARG A 126 -11.99 -7.05 7.63
N ALA A 127 -11.91 -8.36 7.40
CA ALA A 127 -10.69 -9.01 6.92
C ALA A 127 -10.30 -8.58 5.49
N LEU A 128 -11.28 -8.33 4.62
CA LEU A 128 -11.03 -7.83 3.27
C LEU A 128 -10.59 -6.35 3.26
N GLY A 129 -11.20 -5.51 4.11
CA GLY A 129 -10.84 -4.09 4.24
C GLY A 129 -9.45 -3.87 4.87
N ALA A 130 -8.97 -4.80 5.70
CA ALA A 130 -7.64 -4.74 6.30
C ALA A 130 -6.52 -5.30 5.40
N ARG A 131 -6.78 -5.58 4.12
CA ARG A 131 -5.77 -6.14 3.22
C ARG A 131 -4.75 -5.06 2.84
N PRO A 132 -3.45 -5.30 3.03
CA PRO A 132 -2.42 -4.31 2.71
C PRO A 132 -2.24 -4.10 1.20
N PHE A 133 -2.54 -5.13 0.39
CA PHE A 133 -2.55 -5.04 -1.06
C PHE A 133 -3.95 -5.35 -1.59
N ILE A 134 -4.51 -4.42 -2.35
CA ILE A 134 -5.73 -4.59 -3.14
C ILE A 134 -5.30 -4.75 -4.60
N ARG A 135 -5.82 -5.78 -5.26
CA ARG A 135 -5.48 -6.08 -6.65
C ARG A 135 -6.69 -5.84 -7.53
N HIS A 136 -6.50 -5.04 -8.56
CA HIS A 136 -7.45 -4.81 -9.63
C HIS A 136 -6.97 -5.55 -10.88
N ARG A 137 -7.90 -6.14 -11.62
CA ARG A 137 -7.59 -6.94 -12.81
C ARG A 137 -8.24 -6.30 -14.02
N TYR A 138 -7.42 -5.73 -14.88
CA TYR A 138 -7.76 -5.24 -16.20
C TYR A 138 -6.47 -4.99 -16.97
N ASP A 139 -6.59 -4.90 -18.29
CA ASP A 139 -5.45 -4.60 -19.15
C ASP A 139 -5.15 -3.11 -19.10
N LEU A 140 -3.86 -2.79 -19.10
CA LEU A 140 -3.34 -1.43 -19.03
C LEU A 140 -2.43 -1.22 -20.24
N ALA A 141 -2.65 -0.13 -20.98
CA ALA A 141 -1.79 0.21 -22.11
C ALA A 141 -0.40 0.59 -21.60
N ASP A 142 0.65 0.30 -22.39
CA ASP A 142 2.02 0.65 -21.99
C ASP A 142 2.20 2.17 -21.82
N SER A 143 1.45 2.99 -22.57
CA SER A 143 1.41 4.45 -22.44
C SER A 143 0.83 4.93 -21.11
N ASP A 144 0.02 4.10 -20.45
CA ASP A 144 -0.58 4.41 -19.15
C ASP A 144 0.36 4.01 -17.99
N ILE A 145 1.60 3.62 -18.26
CA ILE A 145 2.57 3.15 -17.27
C ILE A 145 3.80 4.04 -17.30
N VAL A 146 4.14 4.59 -16.13
CA VAL A 146 5.37 5.36 -15.90
C VAL A 146 6.20 4.73 -14.80
N GLU A 147 7.47 5.07 -14.72
CA GLU A 147 8.34 4.69 -13.62
C GLU A 147 8.59 5.87 -12.67
N LEU A 148 8.23 5.71 -11.40
CA LEU A 148 8.49 6.68 -10.34
C LEU A 148 9.14 5.96 -9.16
N ASP A 149 10.27 6.47 -8.66
CA ASP A 149 11.03 5.86 -7.56
C ASP A 149 11.31 4.34 -7.74
N GLY A 150 11.59 3.91 -8.98
CA GLY A 150 11.81 2.50 -9.32
C GLY A 150 10.58 1.60 -9.13
N LEU A 151 9.38 2.18 -9.19
CA LEU A 151 8.10 1.49 -9.18
C LEU A 151 7.39 1.76 -10.50
N ARG A 152 6.72 0.74 -11.03
CA ARG A 152 5.75 0.93 -12.12
C ARG A 152 4.49 1.54 -11.52
N VAL A 153 4.07 2.69 -12.04
CA VAL A 153 2.94 3.47 -11.57
C VAL A 153 2.04 3.82 -12.77
N THR A 154 0.74 3.95 -12.57
CA THR A 154 -0.14 4.50 -13.61
C THR A 154 0.31 5.92 -13.99
N SER A 155 0.19 6.32 -15.25
CA SER A 155 0.44 7.70 -15.70
C SER A 155 -0.44 8.70 -14.93
N LEU A 156 -0.13 10.00 -15.00
CA LEU A 156 -0.85 11.01 -14.24
C LEU A 156 -2.35 11.02 -14.61
N GLU A 157 -2.63 11.05 -15.92
CA GLU A 157 -3.97 11.04 -16.51
C GLU A 157 -4.71 9.75 -16.14
N ARG A 158 -4.02 8.60 -16.28
CA ARG A 158 -4.62 7.31 -15.92
C ARG A 158 -4.92 7.21 -14.44
N THR A 159 -4.04 7.73 -13.59
CA THR A 159 -4.24 7.77 -12.15
C THR A 159 -5.48 8.58 -11.80
N ALA A 160 -5.69 9.73 -12.46
CA ALA A 160 -6.88 10.54 -12.27
C ALA A 160 -8.15 9.79 -12.71
N GLU A 161 -8.14 9.13 -13.87
CA GLU A 161 -9.27 8.31 -14.36
C GLU A 161 -9.60 7.19 -13.37
N ASP A 162 -8.61 6.39 -12.98
CA ASP A 162 -8.83 5.27 -12.06
C ASP A 162 -9.35 5.77 -10.69
N CYS A 163 -8.84 6.91 -10.19
CA CYS A 163 -9.36 7.53 -8.98
C CYS A 163 -10.82 7.96 -9.11
N ALA A 164 -11.18 8.62 -10.22
CA ALA A 164 -12.55 9.03 -10.50
C ALA A 164 -13.50 7.83 -10.59
N ARG A 165 -13.04 6.73 -11.17
CA ARG A 165 -13.84 5.52 -11.40
C ARG A 165 -14.03 4.66 -10.16
N PHE A 166 -13.01 4.51 -9.33
CA PHE A 166 -12.98 3.49 -8.28
C PHE A 166 -13.05 4.02 -6.84
N LEU A 167 -12.77 5.31 -6.61
CA LEU A 167 -12.87 5.89 -5.27
C LEU A 167 -14.29 6.36 -4.96
N PRO A 168 -14.68 6.40 -3.67
CA PRO A 168 -15.87 7.12 -3.24
C PRO A 168 -15.80 8.60 -3.69
N PRO A 169 -16.93 9.24 -4.06
CA PRO A 169 -16.94 10.57 -4.68
C PRO A 169 -16.14 11.65 -3.95
N ASN A 170 -16.22 11.69 -2.61
CA ASN A 170 -15.50 12.66 -1.80
C ASN A 170 -13.97 12.49 -1.87
N ARG A 171 -13.48 11.25 -1.94
CA ARG A 171 -12.05 10.97 -2.08
C ARG A 171 -11.59 11.19 -3.52
N ALA A 172 -12.41 10.76 -4.49
CA ALA A 172 -12.15 10.97 -5.90
C ALA A 172 -11.95 12.46 -6.21
N LEU A 173 -12.87 13.33 -5.75
CA LEU A 173 -12.80 14.76 -5.99
C LEU A 173 -11.48 15.36 -5.49
N ALA A 174 -11.11 15.10 -4.24
CA ALA A 174 -9.88 15.65 -3.65
C ALA A 174 -8.61 15.18 -4.37
N VAL A 175 -8.55 13.91 -4.75
CA VAL A 175 -7.38 13.34 -5.45
C VAL A 175 -7.29 13.89 -6.87
N VAL A 176 -8.38 13.82 -7.63
CA VAL A 176 -8.41 14.25 -9.03
C VAL A 176 -8.11 15.73 -9.13
N ASP A 177 -8.73 16.59 -8.30
CA ASP A 177 -8.46 18.02 -8.27
C ASP A 177 -6.95 18.32 -8.07
N SER A 178 -6.31 17.63 -7.13
CA SER A 178 -4.86 17.78 -6.90
C SER A 178 -4.00 17.35 -8.09
N LEU A 179 -4.41 16.29 -8.81
CA LEU A 179 -3.68 15.82 -10.00
C LEU A 179 -3.88 16.76 -11.19
N PHE A 180 -5.06 17.35 -11.33
CA PHE A 180 -5.32 18.39 -12.32
C PHE A 180 -4.46 19.63 -12.05
N ALA A 181 -4.32 20.05 -10.79
CA ALA A 181 -3.43 21.15 -10.42
C ALA A 181 -1.97 20.87 -10.81
N ILE A 182 -1.50 19.63 -10.63
CA ILE A 182 -0.16 19.21 -11.06
C ILE A 182 -0.04 19.22 -12.58
N ALA A 183 -1.02 18.64 -13.30
CA ALA A 183 -1.03 18.61 -14.76
C ALA A 183 -1.01 20.02 -15.39
N ALA A 184 -1.68 20.98 -14.74
CA ALA A 184 -1.70 22.38 -15.16
C ALA A 184 -0.45 23.18 -14.75
N GLY A 185 0.53 22.57 -14.06
CA GLY A 185 1.72 23.25 -13.56
C GLY A 185 1.47 24.16 -12.34
N ALA A 186 0.30 24.07 -11.71
CA ALA A 186 -0.05 24.80 -10.50
C ALA A 186 0.40 24.09 -9.21
N GLY A 187 0.95 22.87 -9.32
CA GLY A 187 1.25 21.97 -8.21
C GLY A 187 2.31 22.43 -7.19
N ASP A 188 3.14 23.42 -7.53
CA ASP A 188 4.13 24.00 -6.60
C ASP A 188 3.50 24.98 -5.59
N ARG A 189 2.20 25.30 -5.73
CA ARG A 189 1.47 26.19 -4.82
C ARG A 189 0.06 25.68 -4.48
N PRO A 190 -0.05 24.77 -3.51
CA PRO A 190 -1.22 24.67 -2.64
C PRO A 190 -0.93 25.29 -1.26
#